data_AF-A0A6H1ZB18-F1
#
_entry.id   AF-A0A6H1ZB18-F1
#
_cell.length_a   1.000
_cell.length_b   1.000
_cell.length_c   1.000
_cell.angle_alpha   90.00
_cell.angle_beta   90.00
_cell.angle_gamma   90.00
#
_symmetry.space_group_name_H-M   'P 1'
#
loop_
_entity.id
_entity.type
_entity.pdbx_description
1 polymer ?
#
loop_
_entity_poly.entity_id
_entity_poly.type
_entity_poly.pdbx_seq_one_letter_code
_entity_poly.pdbx_strand_id
1 'polypeptide(L)'
;MDVGFLKHKGGYKDGEVSIYHTKFPNLRAVLASELLARWGLVVARPDGEDTAGRQKAALMSPAEIVERACNVADLAISEMEKRDWFLEVPAPNSGGG
;
A
#
# COMPACT_ATOMS: atom_id res chain seq x y z
N MET A 1 -4.58 2.10 -14.54
CA MET A 1 -3.15 2.44 -14.34
C MET A 1 -2.87 3.65 -15.22
N ASP A 2 -2.48 4.78 -14.63
CA ASP A 2 -2.10 5.98 -15.38
C ASP A 2 -0.65 5.82 -15.88
N VAL A 3 -0.51 5.29 -17.09
CA VAL A 3 0.78 5.10 -17.75
C VAL A 3 0.99 6.28 -18.69
N GLY A 4 2.07 7.04 -18.48
CA GLY A 4 2.47 8.14 -19.34
C GLY A 4 3.48 7.66 -20.39
N PHE A 5 3.48 8.28 -21.57
CA PHE A 5 4.48 8.04 -22.61
C PHE A 5 5.25 9.32 -22.86
N LEU A 6 6.57 9.28 -22.73
CA LEU A 6 7.47 10.35 -23.16
C LEU A 6 8.33 9.80 -24.31
N LYS A 7 8.19 10.40 -25.50
CA LYS A 7 9.13 10.17 -26.60
C LYS A 7 10.30 11.13 -26.45
N HIS A 8 11.46 10.62 -26.09
CA HIS A 8 12.70 11.39 -26.15
C HIS A 8 13.21 11.44 -27.60
N LYS A 9 13.58 12.62 -28.09
CA LYS A 9 14.43 12.77 -29.29
C LYS A 9 15.89 12.79 -28.81
N GLY A 10 16.45 11.62 -28.53
CA GLY A 10 17.87 11.45 -28.19
C GLY A 10 18.69 11.13 -29.45
N GLY A 11 19.83 11.80 -29.63
CA GLY A 11 20.70 11.74 -30.81
C GLY A 11 21.52 10.47 -31.03
N TYR A 12 21.19 9.35 -30.39
CA TYR A 12 21.87 8.07 -30.64
C TYR A 12 20.86 6.92 -30.56
N LYS A 13 20.59 6.32 -31.73
CA LYS A 13 19.63 5.25 -32.01
C LYS A 13 18.15 5.63 -31.82
N ASP A 14 17.41 5.54 -32.92
CA ASP A 14 15.98 5.75 -33.00
C ASP A 14 15.21 4.94 -31.93
N GLY A 15 14.43 5.66 -31.11
CA GLY A 15 13.23 5.14 -30.48
C GLY A 15 13.38 4.47 -29.12
N GLU A 16 13.99 5.13 -28.13
CA GLU A 16 13.83 4.70 -26.75
C GLU A 16 12.43 5.06 -26.23
N VAL A 17 11.59 4.05 -26.00
CA VAL A 17 10.28 4.20 -25.36
C VAL A 17 10.47 3.94 -23.87
N SER A 18 10.50 5.01 -23.08
CA SER A 18 10.46 4.91 -21.62
C SER A 18 9.01 4.80 -21.15
N ILE A 19 8.68 3.66 -20.54
CA ILE A 19 7.41 3.46 -19.84
C ILE A 19 7.63 3.85 -18.38
N TYR A 20 6.88 4.83 -17.90
CA TYR A 20 6.94 5.25 -16.51
C TYR A 20 5.56 5.27 -15.87
N HIS A 21 5.53 4.97 -14.58
CA HIS A 21 4.35 5.13 -13.75
C HIS A 21 4.25 6.58 -13.29
N THR A 22 3.09 7.19 -13.48
CA THR A 22 2.83 8.57 -13.03
C THR A 22 2.49 8.64 -11.53
N LYS A 23 2.15 7.50 -10.94
CA LYS A 23 1.78 7.38 -9.53
C LYS A 23 2.57 6.24 -8.90
N PHE A 24 3.30 6.55 -7.83
CA PHE A 24 3.97 5.57 -6.99
C PHE A 24 3.24 5.45 -5.64
N PRO A 25 3.15 4.25 -5.06
CA PRO A 25 2.57 4.07 -3.74
C PRO A 25 3.43 4.78 -2.70
N ASN A 26 2.79 5.55 -1.83
CA ASN A 26 3.45 6.08 -0.64
C ASN A 26 3.59 4.98 0.43
N LEU A 27 4.26 5.28 1.54
CA LEU A 27 4.48 4.31 2.62
C LEU A 27 3.19 3.69 3.16
N ARG A 28 2.11 4.48 3.28
CA ARG A 28 0.78 4.01 3.69
C ARG A 28 0.23 2.97 2.72
N ALA A 29 0.29 3.23 1.41
CA ALA A 29 -0.19 2.32 0.38
C ALA A 29 0.65 1.03 0.32
N VAL A 30 1.97 1.12 0.50
CA VAL A 30 2.86 -0.05 0.57
C VAL A 30 2.48 -0.93 1.77
N LEU A 31 2.35 -0.33 2.96
CA LEU A 31 2.03 -1.08 4.18
C LEU A 31 0.63 -1.71 4.13
N ALA A 32 -0.37 -0.98 3.64
CA ALA A 32 -1.72 -1.52 3.47
C ALA A 32 -1.73 -2.71 2.49
N SER A 33 -0.95 -2.63 1.41
CA SER A 33 -0.81 -3.72 0.44
C SER A 33 -0.17 -4.97 1.05
N GLU A 34 0.87 -4.81 1.88
CA GLU A 34 1.49 -5.91 2.63
C GLU A 34 0.53 -6.55 3.64
N LEU A 35 -0.27 -5.74 4.34
CA LEU A 35 -1.29 -6.22 5.27
C LEU A 35 -2.35 -7.06 4.54
N LEU A 36 -2.76 -6.64 3.34
CA LEU A 36 -3.69 -7.40 2.52
C LEU A 36 -3.09 -8.71 2.02
N ALA A 37 -1.87 -8.67 1.50
CA ALA A 37 -1.20 -9.85 0.96
C ALA A 37 -1.00 -10.95 2.01
N ARG A 38 -0.68 -10.58 3.24
CA ARG A 38 -0.37 -11.54 4.32
C ARG A 38 -1.58 -11.93 5.15
N TRP A 39 -2.50 -10.99 5.39
CA TRP A 39 -3.56 -11.14 6.39
C TRP A 39 -4.96 -10.92 5.85
N GLY A 40 -5.12 -10.60 4.56
CA GLY A 40 -6.42 -10.31 3.96
C GLY A 40 -7.35 -11.52 3.85
N LEU A 41 -6.83 -12.75 3.81
CA LEU A 41 -7.64 -13.95 3.57
C LEU A 41 -8.21 -14.62 4.83
N VAL A 42 -7.69 -14.30 6.02
CA VAL A 42 -8.01 -15.04 7.27
C VAL A 42 -8.79 -14.16 8.26
N VAL A 43 -9.69 -13.32 7.73
CA VAL A 43 -10.33 -12.29 8.53
C VAL A 43 -11.80 -12.60 8.78
N ALA A 44 -12.17 -12.66 10.06
CA ALA A 44 -13.54 -12.81 10.47
C ALA A 44 -13.97 -11.75 11.49
N ARG A 45 -15.27 -11.46 11.51
CA ARG A 45 -15.96 -10.65 12.51
C ARG A 45 -16.86 -11.54 13.37
N PRO A 46 -17.14 -11.15 14.63
CA PRO A 46 -18.13 -11.85 15.44
C PRO A 46 -19.49 -11.90 14.75
N ASP A 47 -20.16 -13.05 14.78
CA ASP A 47 -21.46 -13.30 14.13
C ASP A 47 -22.47 -13.96 15.08
N GLY A 48 -22.52 -13.45 16.31
CA GLY A 48 -23.38 -13.96 17.37
C GLY A 48 -22.92 -15.30 17.97
N GLU A 49 -23.85 -16.01 18.56
CA GLU A 49 -23.65 -17.26 19.29
C GLU A 49 -24.44 -18.38 18.61
N ASP A 50 -23.90 -19.59 18.55
CA ASP A 50 -24.64 -20.76 18.10
C ASP A 50 -25.57 -21.31 19.18
N THR A 51 -26.41 -22.29 18.81
CA THR A 51 -27.36 -22.91 19.75
C THR A 51 -26.69 -23.70 20.88
N ALA A 52 -25.37 -23.91 20.81
CA ALA A 52 -24.56 -24.57 21.83
C ALA A 52 -23.74 -23.58 22.67
N GLY A 53 -23.94 -22.28 22.50
CA GLY A 53 -23.30 -21.24 23.28
C GLY A 53 -21.90 -20.82 22.80
N ARG A 54 -21.54 -21.12 21.54
CA ARG A 54 -20.21 -20.81 20.98
C ARG A 54 -20.27 -19.58 20.10
N GLN A 55 -19.24 -18.74 20.18
CA GLN A 55 -19.10 -17.58 19.30
C GLN A 55 -18.97 -18.02 17.83
N LYS A 56 -19.84 -17.50 16.96
CA LYS A 56 -19.72 -17.63 15.52
C LYS A 56 -18.82 -16.54 14.95
N ALA A 57 -18.18 -16.86 13.84
CA ALA A 57 -17.35 -15.95 13.08
C ALA A 57 -17.87 -15.89 11.65
N ALA A 58 -18.18 -14.69 11.17
CA ALA A 58 -18.50 -14.44 9.77
C ALA A 58 -17.25 -13.91 9.06
N LEU A 59 -17.02 -14.37 7.84
CA LEU A 59 -15.96 -13.80 7.01
C LEU A 59 -16.25 -12.32 6.72
N MET A 60 -15.23 -11.48 6.83
CA MET A 60 -15.34 -10.10 6.39
C MET A 60 -15.44 -10.05 4.87
N SER A 61 -16.21 -9.11 4.35
CA SER A 61 -16.27 -8.82 2.92
C SER A 61 -14.96 -8.21 2.42
N PRO A 62 -14.65 -8.29 1.11
CA PRO A 62 -13.44 -7.69 0.56
C PRO A 62 -13.33 -6.18 0.86
N ALA A 63 -14.44 -5.45 0.85
CA ALA A 63 -14.46 -4.01 1.16
C ALA A 63 -14.01 -3.74 2.60
N GLU A 64 -14.58 -4.47 3.57
CA GLU A 64 -14.21 -4.33 4.98
C GLU A 64 -12.75 -4.73 5.24
N ILE A 65 -12.23 -5.73 4.53
CA ILE A 65 -10.83 -6.16 4.62
C ILE A 65 -9.90 -5.04 4.12
N VAL A 66 -10.20 -4.43 2.98
CA VAL A 66 -9.43 -3.32 2.40
C VAL A 66 -9.45 -2.10 3.32
N GLU A 67 -10.63 -1.69 3.76
CA GLU A 67 -10.79 -0.55 4.68
C GLU A 67 -9.97 -0.76 5.96
N ARG A 68 -10.08 -1.95 6.57
CA ARG A 68 -9.34 -2.28 7.77
C ARG A 68 -7.82 -2.22 7.55
N ALA A 69 -7.32 -2.73 6.42
CA ALA A 69 -5.89 -2.69 6.12
C ALA A 69 -5.39 -1.24 5.98
N CYS A 70 -6.15 -0.38 5.31
CA CYS A 70 -5.84 1.05 5.20
C CYS A 70 -5.81 1.73 6.57
N ASN A 71 -6.81 1.47 7.42
CA ASN A 71 -6.90 2.05 8.76
C ASN A 71 -5.74 1.61 9.67
N VAL A 72 -5.36 0.32 9.61
CA VAL A 72 -4.21 -0.20 10.36
C VAL A 72 -2.91 0.42 9.88
N ALA A 73 -2.72 0.55 8.56
CA ALA A 73 -1.53 1.16 8.00
C ALA A 73 -1.39 2.63 8.41
N ASP A 74 -2.48 3.40 8.37
CA ASP A 74 -2.49 4.80 8.76
C ASP A 74 -2.21 4.99 10.25
N LEU A 75 -2.83 4.17 11.11
CA LEU A 75 -2.58 4.19 12.55
C LEU A 75 -1.12 3.82 12.86
N ALA A 76 -0.60 2.76 12.24
CA ALA A 76 0.78 2.31 12.47
C ALA A 76 1.78 3.41 12.11
N ILE A 77 1.63 4.05 10.95
CA ILE A 77 2.53 5.12 10.51
C ILE A 77 2.40 6.34 11.42
N SER A 78 1.18 6.73 11.79
CA SER A 78 0.95 7.85 12.73
C SER A 78 1.61 7.60 14.09
N GLU A 79 1.57 6.37 14.59
CA GLU A 79 2.24 6.00 15.85
C GLU A 79 3.76 5.99 15.71
N MET A 80 4.31 5.58 14.57
CA MET A 80 5.75 5.64 14.29
C MET A 80 6.25 7.09 14.18
N GLU A 81 5.48 7.97 13.55
CA GLU A 81 5.77 9.41 13.46
C GLU A 81 5.81 10.04 14.86
N LYS A 82 4.81 9.78 15.71
CA LYS A 82 4.77 10.28 17.10
C LYS A 82 5.95 9.83 17.95
N ARG A 83 6.52 8.67 17.65
CA ARG A 83 7.63 8.08 18.40
C ARG A 83 9.01 8.43 17.83
N ASP A 84 9.04 9.26 16.78
CA ASP A 84 10.27 9.64 16.09
C ASP A 84 11.06 8.43 15.59
N TRP A 85 10.36 7.45 15.01
CA TRP A 85 10.98 6.23 14.48
C TRP A 85 11.43 6.37 13.02
N PHE A 86 11.18 7.52 12.39
CA PHE A 86 11.63 7.80 11.04
C PHE A 86 13.00 8.46 11.06
N LEU A 87 13.88 7.99 10.19
CA LEU A 87 15.16 8.62 9.93
C LEU A 87 15.03 9.54 8.72
N GLU A 88 15.49 10.77 8.85
CA GLU A 88 15.68 11.65 7.70
C GLU A 88 16.82 11.10 6.82
N VAL A 89 16.49 10.77 5.59
CA VAL A 89 17.46 10.38 4.57
C VAL A 89 17.66 11.53 3.60
N PRO A 90 18.92 11.88 3.24
CA PRO A 90 19.16 12.94 2.29
C PRO A 90 18.52 12.59 0.94
N ALA A 91 17.86 13.56 0.33
CA ALA A 91 17.34 13.40 -1.02
C ALA A 91 18.50 13.05 -1.97
N PRO A 92 18.29 12.15 -2.95
CA PRO A 92 19.32 11.89 -3.95
C PRO A 92 19.71 13.20 -4.61
N ASN A 93 21.00 13.53 -4.56
CA ASN A 93 21.53 14.72 -5.21
C ASN A 93 21.07 14.68 -6.68
N SER A 94 20.23 15.63 -7.07
CA SER A 94 19.83 15.87 -8.46
C SER A 94 20.98 16.49 -9.27
N GLY A 95 22.21 16.07 -8.99
CA GLY A 95 23.40 16.42 -9.74
C GLY A 95 23.33 15.75 -11.10
N GLY A 96 22.80 16.48 -12.06
CA GLY A 96 22.84 16.12 -13.47
C GLY A 96 24.28 15.84 -13.91
N GLY A 97 24.46 14.68 -14.51
CA GLY A 97 25.60 14.33 -15.37
C GLY A 97 25.06 13.97 -16.74
#